data_AF-A0A2V7TNG3-F1
#
_entry.id   AF-A0A2V7TNG3-F1
#
_cell.length_a   1.000
_cell.length_b   1.000
_cell.length_c   1.000
_cell.angle_alpha   90.00
_cell.angle_beta   90.00
_cell.angle_gamma   90.00
#
_symmetry.space_group_name_H-M   'P 1'
#
loop_
_entity.id
_entity.type
_entity.pdbx_description
1 polymer ?
#
loop_
_entity_poly.entity_id
_entity_poly.type
_entity_poly.pdbx_seq_one_letter_code
_entity_poly.pdbx_strand_id
1 'polypeptide(L)' 'MTVKRMDNVGIVVEDIDAAIEFFTELGLELEGRAPIEGDWADGVTGLRDMRVEIAMMRT' A
#
# COMPACT_ATOMS: atom_id res chain seq x y z
N MET A 1 -6.99 -24.65 -9.35
CA MET A 1 -7.02 -23.26 -8.87
C MET A 1 -7.05 -22.34 -10.07
N THR A 2 -7.88 -21.30 -10.06
CA THR A 2 -7.92 -20.26 -11.10
C THR A 2 -7.65 -18.90 -10.47
N VAL A 3 -7.02 -18.00 -11.24
CA VAL A 3 -6.82 -16.60 -10.81
C VAL A 3 -8.19 -15.92 -10.75
N LYS A 4 -8.47 -15.23 -9.64
CA LYS A 4 -9.75 -14.52 -9.45
C LYS A 4 -9.70 -13.11 -10.03
N ARG A 5 -8.68 -12.34 -9.64
CA ARG A 5 -8.41 -10.97 -10.09
C ARG A 5 -7.01 -10.54 -9.66
N MET A 6 -6.59 -9.36 -10.12
CA MET A 6 -5.45 -8.63 -9.56
C MET A 6 -6.01 -7.62 -8.55
N ASP A 7 -5.66 -7.76 -7.27
CA ASP A 7 -6.21 -6.90 -6.21
C ASP A 7 -5.59 -5.50 -6.23
N ASN A 8 -4.27 -5.39 -6.42
CA ASN A 8 -3.55 -4.10 -6.48
C ASN A 8 -2.13 -4.29 -7.05
N VAL A 9 -1.45 -3.16 -7.26
CA VAL A 9 -0.01 -3.07 -7.50
C VAL A 9 0.58 -2.18 -6.40
N GLY A 10 1.58 -2.68 -5.67
CA GLY A 10 2.27 -1.91 -4.63
C GLY A 10 3.42 -1.08 -5.19
N ILE A 11 3.55 0.17 -4.73
CA ILE A 11 4.64 1.09 -5.08
C ILE A 11 5.23 1.62 -3.76
N VAL A 12 6.53 1.45 -3.57
CA VAL A 12 7.25 2.02 -2.42
C VAL A 12 7.69 3.43 -2.78
N VAL A 13 7.34 4.40 -1.93
CA VAL A 13 7.62 5.83 -2.11
C VAL A 13 8.30 6.39 -0.87
N GLU A 14 9.02 7.51 -1.04
CA GLU A 14 9.64 8.24 0.06
C GLU A 14 8.62 9.11 0.82
N ASP A 15 7.71 9.75 0.09
CA ASP A 15 6.67 10.62 0.64
C ASP A 15 5.28 10.11 0.22
N ILE A 16 4.51 9.64 1.20
CA ILE A 16 3.19 9.07 0.99
C ILE A 16 2.13 10.15 0.72
N ASP A 17 2.28 11.35 1.27
CA ASP A 17 1.34 12.44 1.08
C ASP A 17 1.44 12.97 -0.34
N ALA A 18 2.67 13.17 -0.83
CA ALA A 18 2.93 13.56 -2.22
C ALA A 18 2.44 12.50 -3.22
N ALA A 19 2.57 11.21 -2.88
CA ALA A 19 2.07 10.13 -3.73
C ALA A 19 0.53 10.10 -3.79
N ILE A 20 -0.16 10.29 -2.66
CA ILE A 20 -1.62 10.38 -2.62
C ILE A 20 -2.10 11.55 -3.47
N GLU A 21 -1.49 12.74 -3.33
CA GLU A 21 -1.84 13.92 -4.13
C GLU A 21 -1.68 13.64 -5.62
N PHE A 22 -0.52 13.12 -6.03
CA PHE A 22 -0.24 12.76 -7.42
C PHE A 22 -1.28 11.80 -8.01
N PHE A 23 -1.60 10.69 -7.32
CA PHE A 23 -2.58 9.74 -7.83
C PHE A 23 -4.02 10.26 -7.77
N THR A 24 -4.31 11.19 -6.86
CA THR A 24 -5.61 11.86 -6.82
C THR A 24 -5.81 12.75 -8.05
N GLU A 25 -4.78 13.48 -8.48
CA GLU A 25 -4.82 14.25 -9.74
C GLU A 25 -5.01 13.36 -10.97
N LEU A 26 -4.53 12.12 -10.92
CA LEU A 26 -4.77 11.11 -11.97
C LEU A 26 -6.18 10.48 -11.91
N GLY A 27 -7.00 10.86 -10.94
CA GLY A 27 -8.39 10.44 -10.81
C GLY A 27 -8.61 9.21 -9.91
N LEU A 28 -7.64 8.83 -9.09
CA LEU A 28 -7.86 7.82 -8.05
C LEU A 28 -8.35 8.48 -6.76
N GLU A 29 -9.01 7.70 -5.92
CA GLU A 29 -9.48 8.12 -4.61
C GLU A 29 -8.74 7.33 -3.51
N LEU A 30 -8.45 8.00 -2.39
CA LEU A 30 -7.91 7.34 -1.21
C LEU A 30 -8.98 6.47 -0.56
N GLU A 31 -8.81 5.15 -0.65
CA GLU A 31 -9.70 4.17 -0.01
C GLU A 31 -9.43 4.07 1.51
N GLY A 32 -8.16 4.16 1.89
CA GLY A 32 -7.78 4.11 3.30
C GLY A 32 -6.28 4.23 3.51
N ARG A 33 -5.89 4.67 4.71
CA ARG A 33 -4.50 4.80 5.15
C ARG A 33 -4.32 4.15 6.50
N ALA A 34 -3.26 3.36 6.66
CA ALA A 34 -2.97 2.68 7.92
C ALA A 34 -1.48 2.38 8.09
N PRO A 35 -0.96 2.40 9.32
CA PRO A 35 0.32 1.79 9.65
C PRO A 35 0.19 0.26 9.60
N ILE A 36 1.24 -0.40 9.11
CA ILE A 36 1.38 -1.86 9.10
C ILE A 36 2.65 -2.23 9.83
N GLU A 37 2.48 -3.02 10.88
CA GLU A 37 3.55 -3.48 11.76
C GLU A 37 3.19 -4.83 12.42
N GLY A 38 4.20 -5.45 13.04
CA GLY A 38 4.08 -6.69 13.83
C GLY A 38 4.50 -7.95 13.09
N ASP A 39 4.68 -9.04 13.85
CA ASP A 39 5.29 -10.30 13.40
C ASP A 39 4.67 -10.91 12.13
N TRP A 40 3.38 -10.66 11.90
CA TRP A 40 2.69 -11.14 10.70
C TRP A 40 3.21 -10.45 9.43
N ALA A 41 3.49 -9.14 9.49
CA ALA A 41 3.99 -8.35 8.36
C ALA A 41 5.45 -8.71 8.07
N ASP A 42 6.24 -8.90 9.12
CA ASP A 42 7.62 -9.41 9.03
C ASP A 42 7.66 -10.78 8.34
N GLY A 43 6.74 -11.67 8.69
CA GLY A 43 6.65 -13.00 8.09
C GLY A 43 6.31 -12.99 6.59
N VAL A 44 5.51 -12.02 6.15
CA VAL A 44 5.14 -11.86 4.73
C VAL A 44 6.28 -11.25 3.92
N THR A 45 6.97 -10.25 4.46
CA THR A 45 8.02 -9.50 3.73
C THR A 45 9.42 -10.10 3.89
N GLY A 46 9.66 -10.87 4.96
CA GLY A 46 10.98 -11.33 5.36
C GLY A 46 11.85 -10.26 6.04
N LEU A 47 11.30 -9.09 6.35
CA LEU A 47 12.00 -7.98 7.00
C LEU A 47 11.63 -7.94 8.48
N ARG A 48 12.63 -8.01 9.38
CA ARG A 48 12.39 -7.97 10.82
C ARG A 48 12.18 -6.55 11.33
N ASP A 49 11.26 -6.41 12.29
CA ASP A 49 10.91 -5.17 12.96
C ASP A 49 10.47 -4.07 11.97
N MET A 50 9.83 -4.47 10.86
CA MET A 50 9.45 -3.52 9.82
C MET A 50 8.24 -2.70 10.24
N ARG A 51 8.25 -1.43 9.84
CA ARG A 51 7.14 -0.51 10.01
C ARG A 51 6.97 0.25 8.71
N VAL A 52 5.78 0.14 8.12
CA VAL A 52 5.43 0.86 6.90
C VAL A 52 4.10 1.55 7.09
N GLU A 53 3.91 2.62 6.33
CA GLU A 53 2.61 3.25 6.17
C GLU A 53 2.09 2.92 4.77
N ILE A 54 0.82 2.52 4.67
CA ILE A 54 0.18 2.20 3.40
C ILE A 54 -1.00 3.14 3.19
N ALA A 55 -1.14 3.64 1.96
CA ALA A 55 -2.32 4.30 1.45
C ALA A 55 -2.84 3.49 0.25
N MET A 56 -4.05 2.96 0.37
CA MET A 56 -4.70 2.24 -0.72
C MET A 56 -5.45 3.22 -1.59
N MET A 57 -5.13 3.23 -2.89
CA MET A 57 -5.78 4.07 -3.90
C MET A 57 -6.69 3.22 -4.79
N ARG A 58 -7.84 3.76 -5.19
CA ARG A 58 -8.86 3.08 -5.99
C ARG A 58 -9.36 3.96 -7.14
N THR A 59 -9.75 3.34 -8.25
CA THR A 59 -10.54 3.97 -9.33
C THR A 59 -12.04 3.77 -9.14
#